data_AF-A0A813G254-F1
#
_entry.id   AF-A0A813G254-F1
#
_cell.length_a   1.000
_cell.length_b   1.000
_cell.length_c   1.000
_cell.angle_alpha   90.00
_cell.angle_beta   90.00
_cell.angle_gamma   90.00
#
_symmetry.space_group_name_H-M   'P 1'
#
loop_
_entity.id
_entity.type
_entity.pdbx_description
1 polymer ?
#
loop_
_entity_poly.entity_id
_entity_poly.type
_entity_poly.pdbx_seq_one_letter_code
_entity_poly.pdbx_strand_id
1 'polypeptide(L)'
;MDGSVVTWGSADWGGDSSAVAPLLTEGVVQVCGSSKAFAAITMDGSVVTWGSADCGGDSSAVAPFLRDGVVQVCASLFAFAAIKVDGSVVTWGSAHSGGDSSAVAPLLTEGVAQV
;
A
#
# COMPACT_ATOMS: atom_id res chain seq x y z
N MET A 1 -10.81 18.50 5.46
CA MET A 1 -11.04 17.70 4.24
C MET A 1 -11.66 16.40 4.68
N ASP A 2 -12.63 15.87 3.94
CA ASP A 2 -13.33 14.61 4.23
C ASP A 2 -12.42 13.38 4.03
N GLY A 3 -11.32 13.53 3.29
CA GLY A 3 -10.38 12.44 3.00
C GLY A 3 -10.88 11.50 1.92
N SER A 4 -11.74 11.98 1.02
CA SER A 4 -12.19 11.24 -0.15
C SER A 4 -11.10 11.17 -1.23
N VAL A 5 -11.04 10.06 -1.98
CA VAL A 5 -10.15 9.89 -3.14
C VAL A 5 -10.97 9.79 -4.42
N VAL A 6 -10.57 10.56 -5.41
CA VAL A 6 -11.07 10.46 -6.79
C VAL A 6 -9.94 9.97 -7.68
N THR A 7 -10.21 9.00 -8.55
CA THR A 7 -9.24 8.49 -9.52
C THR A 7 -9.61 8.89 -10.94
N TRP A 8 -8.60 9.08 -11.79
CA TRP A 8 -8.76 9.43 -13.20
C TRP A 8 -7.62 8.82 -14.02
N GLY A 9 -7.79 8.74 -15.35
CA GLY A 9 -6.79 8.17 -16.25
C GLY A 9 -7.18 6.78 -16.76
N SER A 10 -6.20 6.04 -17.29
CA SER A 10 -6.44 4.71 -17.86
C SER A 10 -6.76 3.68 -16.77
N ALA A 11 -7.83 2.92 -16.96
CA ALA A 11 -8.23 1.84 -16.05
C ALA A 11 -7.10 0.82 -15.82
N ASP A 12 -6.38 0.46 -16.89
CA ASP A 12 -5.26 -0.51 -16.84
C ASP A 12 -4.05 -0.01 -16.04
N TRP A 13 -4.01 1.28 -15.72
CA TRP A 13 -2.92 1.93 -14.97
C TRP A 13 -3.40 2.46 -13.61
N GLY A 14 -4.53 1.94 -13.10
CA GLY A 14 -5.05 2.28 -11.77
C GLY A 14 -6.00 3.49 -11.75
N GLY A 15 -6.47 3.94 -12.91
CA GLY A 15 -7.51 4.97 -13.01
C GLY A 15 -8.89 4.49 -12.57
N ASP A 16 -9.13 3.17 -12.54
CA ASP A 16 -10.35 2.56 -12.02
C ASP A 16 -10.13 2.07 -10.58
N SER A 17 -10.79 2.73 -9.63
CA SER A 17 -10.84 2.34 -8.21
C SER A 17 -12.23 1.87 -7.79
N SER A 18 -13.15 1.61 -8.73
CA SER A 18 -14.56 1.30 -8.44
C SER A 18 -14.76 0.12 -7.49
N ALA A 19 -13.89 -0.90 -7.57
CA ALA A 19 -13.90 -2.07 -6.69
C ALA A 19 -13.62 -1.73 -5.22
N VAL A 20 -12.90 -0.64 -4.95
CA VAL A 20 -12.54 -0.19 -3.60
C VAL A 20 -13.13 1.18 -3.25
N ALA A 21 -13.92 1.77 -4.14
CA ALA A 21 -14.50 3.10 -3.96
C ALA A 21 -15.20 3.29 -2.60
N PRO A 22 -15.97 2.32 -2.04
CA PRO A 22 -16.56 2.46 -0.71
C PRO A 22 -15.54 2.71 0.40
N LEU A 23 -14.32 2.17 0.26
CA LEU A 23 -13.23 2.29 1.23
C LEU A 23 -12.41 3.59 1.05
N LEU A 24 -12.68 4.34 -0.02
CA LEU A 24 -11.99 5.58 -0.38
C LEU A 24 -12.88 6.82 -0.23
N THR A 25 -14.04 6.66 0.41
CA THR A 25 -15.05 7.73 0.53
C THR A 25 -14.68 8.77 1.58
N GLU A 26 -14.00 8.37 2.65
CA GLU A 26 -13.58 9.26 3.74
C GLU A 26 -12.31 8.76 4.40
N GLY A 27 -11.59 9.67 5.06
CA GLY A 27 -10.52 9.29 5.96
C GLY A 27 -9.24 8.80 5.31
N VAL A 28 -9.01 8.99 4.01
CA VAL A 28 -7.69 8.76 3.42
C VAL A 28 -6.73 9.90 3.79
N VAL A 29 -5.56 9.54 4.31
CA VAL A 29 -4.51 10.49 4.75
C VAL A 29 -3.31 10.53 3.82
N GLN A 30 -3.06 9.45 3.07
CA GLN A 30 -1.96 9.36 2.11
C GLN A 30 -2.33 8.44 0.95
N VAL A 31 -1.87 8.77 -0.26
CA VAL A 31 -1.89 7.88 -1.42
C VAL A 31 -0.49 7.77 -2.00
N CYS A 32 -0.05 6.55 -2.29
CA CYS A 32 1.23 6.22 -2.91
C CYS A 32 0.99 5.41 -4.19
N GLY A 33 1.70 5.72 -5.27
CA GLY A 33 1.55 5.05 -6.56
C GLY A 33 2.81 4.29 -6.97
N SER A 34 2.63 3.09 -7.51
CA SER A 34 3.63 2.37 -8.31
C SER A 34 3.40 2.63 -9.81
N SER A 35 3.97 1.83 -10.71
CA SER A 35 3.78 2.04 -12.14
C SER A 35 2.33 1.87 -12.62
N LYS A 36 1.52 1.00 -12.02
CA LYS A 36 0.14 0.68 -12.45
C LYS A 36 -0.83 0.39 -11.29
N ALA A 37 -0.40 0.66 -10.07
CA ALA A 37 -1.18 0.38 -8.88
C ALA A 37 -0.99 1.49 -7.86
N PHE A 38 -1.89 1.53 -6.89
CA PHE A 38 -1.91 2.52 -5.84
C PHE A 38 -2.21 1.85 -4.50
N ALA A 39 -1.73 2.49 -3.43
CA ALA A 39 -2.01 2.14 -2.05
C ALA A 39 -2.37 3.42 -1.29
N ALA A 40 -3.49 3.39 -0.56
CA ALA A 40 -3.96 4.48 0.28
C ALA A 40 -3.89 4.08 1.76
N ILE A 41 -3.42 5.01 2.60
CA ILE A 41 -3.49 4.89 4.07
C ILE A 41 -4.71 5.64 4.54
N THR A 42 -5.51 5.00 5.40
CA THR A 42 -6.68 5.59 6.06
C THR A 42 -6.34 6.13 7.45
N MET A 43 -7.23 6.94 8.04
CA MET A 43 -7.03 7.56 9.37
C MET A 43 -6.92 6.53 10.50
N ASP A 44 -7.48 5.32 10.32
CA ASP A 44 -7.36 4.22 11.27
C ASP A 44 -6.04 3.43 11.09
N GLY A 45 -5.20 3.82 10.15
CA GLY A 45 -3.91 3.19 9.87
C GLY A 45 -4.03 1.88 9.08
N SER A 46 -5.15 1.63 8.42
CA SER A 46 -5.27 0.54 7.44
C SER A 46 -4.81 0.95 6.04
N VAL A 47 -4.58 -0.04 5.16
CA VAL A 47 -4.18 0.19 3.76
C VAL A 47 -5.19 -0.41 2.79
N VAL A 48 -5.58 0.39 1.79
CA VAL A 48 -6.42 -0.01 0.66
C VAL A 48 -5.60 0.02 -0.62
N THR A 49 -5.60 -1.06 -1.40
CA THR A 49 -4.85 -1.14 -2.67
C THR A 49 -5.77 -1.32 -3.87
N TRP A 50 -5.38 -0.77 -5.02
CA TRP A 50 -6.07 -0.98 -6.29
C TRP A 50 -5.12 -0.88 -7.49
N GLY A 51 -5.63 -1.26 -8.67
CA GLY A 51 -4.87 -1.31 -9.92
C GLY A 51 -4.27 -2.69 -10.20
N SER A 52 -3.20 -2.73 -11.01
CA SER A 52 -2.61 -3.98 -11.50
C SER A 52 -2.02 -4.85 -10.38
N ALA A 53 -2.46 -6.10 -10.27
CA ALA A 53 -1.96 -7.07 -9.28
C ALA A 53 -0.43 -7.25 -9.37
N ASP A 54 0.12 -7.37 -10.59
CA ASP A 54 1.56 -7.52 -10.85
C ASP A 54 2.40 -6.31 -10.39
N CYS A 55 1.76 -5.18 -10.12
CA CYS A 55 2.39 -3.94 -9.68
C CYS A 55 2.08 -3.61 -8.21
N GLY A 56 1.51 -4.57 -7.46
CA GLY A 56 1.16 -4.41 -6.05
C GLY A 56 -0.28 -3.93 -5.79
N GLY A 57 -1.16 -3.98 -6.79
CA GLY A 57 -2.59 -3.69 -6.63
C GLY A 57 -3.33 -4.75 -5.81
N ASP A 58 -2.81 -5.97 -5.75
CA ASP A 58 -3.28 -7.05 -4.88
C ASP A 58 -2.38 -7.17 -3.65
N SER A 59 -2.95 -6.87 -2.47
CA SER A 59 -2.32 -7.00 -1.16
C SER A 59 -2.92 -8.12 -0.31
N SER A 60 -3.77 -8.98 -0.89
CA SER A 60 -4.54 -10.01 -0.16
C SER A 60 -3.67 -10.95 0.67
N ALA A 61 -2.49 -11.31 0.17
CA ALA A 61 -1.52 -12.17 0.87
C ALA A 61 -0.99 -11.55 2.19
N VAL A 62 -0.97 -10.22 2.29
CA VAL A 62 -0.47 -9.49 3.47
C VAL A 62 -1.56 -8.68 4.17
N ALA A 63 -2.82 -8.80 3.73
CA ALA A 63 -3.94 -8.05 4.26
C ALA A 63 -4.07 -8.10 5.80
N PRO A 64 -3.80 -9.21 6.52
CA PRO A 64 -3.85 -9.21 7.99
C PRO A 64 -2.90 -8.22 8.65
N PHE A 65 -1.76 -7.90 8.03
CA PHE A 65 -0.75 -7.00 8.58
C PHE A 65 -1.01 -5.53 8.27
N LEU A 66 -1.90 -5.26 7.31
CA LEU A 66 -2.23 -3.93 6.79
C LEU A 66 -3.56 -3.38 7.34
N ARG A 67 -4.15 -4.01 8.36
CA ARG A 67 -5.45 -3.61 8.93
C ARG A 67 -5.35 -2.46 9.91
N ASP A 68 -4.17 -2.18 10.43
CA ASP A 68 -3.93 -1.14 11.43
C ASP A 68 -2.45 -0.74 11.47
N GLY A 69 -2.21 0.39 12.15
CA GLY A 69 -0.88 0.80 12.59
C GLY A 69 0.09 1.15 11.47
N VAL A 70 -0.34 1.16 10.20
CA VAL A 70 0.49 1.64 9.09
C VAL A 70 0.55 3.16 9.15
N VAL A 71 1.76 3.69 9.21
CA VAL A 71 2.02 5.14 9.28
C VAL A 71 2.55 5.68 7.96
N GLN A 72 3.05 4.81 7.09
CA GLN A 72 3.62 5.18 5.81
C GLN A 72 3.60 4.04 4.80
N VAL A 73 3.43 4.39 3.53
CA VAL A 73 3.60 3.49 2.39
C VAL A 73 4.56 4.12 1.38
N CYS A 74 5.53 3.32 0.94
CA CYS A 74 6.47 3.64 -0.13
C CYS A 74 6.27 2.68 -1.30
N ALA A 75 6.52 3.14 -2.52
CA ALA A 75 6.42 2.33 -3.72
C ALA A 75 7.78 2.19 -4.43
N SER A 76 8.02 1.04 -5.03
CA SER A 76 8.97 0.85 -6.12
C SER A 76 8.21 0.84 -7.45
N LEU A 77 8.87 0.41 -8.54
CA LEU A 77 8.20 0.30 -9.85
C LEU A 77 6.98 -0.64 -9.81
N PHE A 78 7.08 -1.77 -9.12
CA PHE A 78 6.07 -2.84 -9.16
C PHE A 78 5.76 -3.46 -7.77
N ALA A 79 6.19 -2.83 -6.69
CA ALA A 79 5.98 -3.31 -5.33
C ALA A 79 5.78 -2.14 -4.36
N PHE A 80 5.35 -2.46 -3.14
CA PHE A 80 5.17 -1.51 -2.04
C PHE A 80 5.78 -2.03 -0.75
N ALA A 81 6.09 -1.10 0.14
CA ALA A 81 6.47 -1.35 1.53
C ALA A 81 5.64 -0.45 2.45
N ALA A 82 4.98 -1.04 3.44
CA ALA A 82 4.29 -0.34 4.52
C ALA A 82 5.17 -0.36 5.78
N ILE A 83 5.35 0.80 6.40
CA ILE A 83 6.02 0.95 7.70
C ILE A 83 4.93 1.13 8.76
N LYS A 84 5.01 0.32 9.82
CA LYS A 84 4.09 0.37 10.95
C LYS A 84 4.64 1.22 12.09
N VAL A 85 3.75 1.61 13.01
CA VAL A 85 4.06 2.42 14.20
C VAL A 85 5.05 1.73 15.15
N ASP A 86 5.08 0.39 15.16
CA ASP A 86 6.05 -0.41 15.91
C ASP A 86 7.41 -0.54 15.21
N GLY A 87 7.56 0.08 14.03
CA GLY A 87 8.75 0.01 13.20
C GLY A 87 8.89 -1.29 12.41
N SER A 88 7.86 -2.16 12.39
CA SER A 88 7.84 -3.31 11.51
C SER A 88 7.51 -2.91 10.06
N VAL A 89 7.99 -3.71 9.10
CA VAL A 89 7.78 -3.45 7.67
C VAL A 89 7.08 -4.63 7.00
N VAL A 90 6.09 -4.32 6.18
CA VAL A 90 5.33 -5.28 5.37
C VAL A 90 5.53 -4.95 3.90
N THR A 91 5.98 -5.92 3.09
CA THR A 91 6.18 -5.72 1.64
C THR A 91 5.20 -6.57 0.82
N TRP A 92 4.80 -6.07 -0.34
CA TRP A 92 3.98 -6.83 -1.30
C TRP A 92 4.19 -6.36 -2.74
N GLY A 93 3.67 -7.12 -3.70
CA GLY A 93 3.86 -6.91 -5.14
C GLY A 93 5.00 -7.75 -5.71
N SER A 94 5.62 -7.29 -6.79
CA SER A 94 6.63 -8.07 -7.51
C SER A 94 7.89 -8.34 -6.67
N ALA A 95 8.24 -9.61 -6.50
CA ALA A 95 9.44 -10.04 -5.78
C ALA A 95 10.73 -9.41 -6.35
N HIS A 96 10.84 -9.31 -7.68
CA HIS A 96 11.98 -8.69 -8.38
C HIS A 96 12.08 -7.18 -8.16
N SER A 97 11.06 -6.54 -7.58
CA SER A 97 11.00 -5.11 -7.31
C SER A 97 10.89 -4.79 -5.81
N GLY A 98 11.20 -5.75 -4.93
CA GLY A 98 11.19 -5.56 -3.48
C GLY A 98 9.91 -6.01 -2.77
N GLY A 99 9.01 -6.72 -3.46
CA GLY A 99 7.80 -7.31 -2.85
C GLY A 99 8.10 -8.50 -1.93
N ASP A 100 9.24 -9.16 -2.10
CA ASP A 100 9.70 -10.26 -1.24
C ASP A 100 10.85 -9.77 -0.34
N SER A 101 10.55 -9.63 0.95
CA SER A 101 11.50 -9.26 2.00
C SER A 101 11.89 -10.44 2.90
N SER A 102 11.53 -11.67 2.56
CA SER A 102 11.74 -12.87 3.40
C SER A 102 13.20 -13.05 3.81
N ALA A 103 14.16 -12.73 2.93
CA ALA A 103 15.59 -12.81 3.20
C ALA A 103 16.07 -11.87 4.32
N VAL A 104 15.34 -10.79 4.58
CA VAL A 104 15.67 -9.77 5.59
C VAL A 104 14.57 -9.60 6.64
N ALA A 105 13.55 -10.48 6.65
CA ALA A 105 12.42 -10.41 7.57
C ALA A 105 12.82 -10.23 9.05
N PRO A 106 13.89 -10.88 9.57
CA PRO A 106 14.32 -10.68 10.96
C PRO A 106 14.81 -9.26 11.28
N LEU A 107 15.17 -8.46 10.27
CA LEU A 107 15.62 -7.07 10.42
C LEU A 107 14.47 -6.07 10.29
N LEU A 108 13.27 -6.54 9.95
CA LEU A 108 12.09 -5.73 9.66
C LEU A 108 11.02 -5.86 10.75
N THR A 109 11.40 -6.33 11.94
CA THR A 109 10.46 -6.58 13.06
C THR A 109 10.34 -5.41 14.03
N GLU A 110 11.32 -4.50 14.08
CA GLU A 110 11.30 -3.31 14.94
C GLU A 110 12.30 -2.25 14.47
N GLY A 111 12.04 -0.98 14.83
CA GLY A 111 13.04 0.09 14.72
C GLY A 111 13.32 0.64 13.32
N VAL A 112 12.56 0.22 12.28
CA VAL A 112 12.69 0.83 10.96
C VAL A 112 11.98 2.18 10.95
N ALA A 113 12.76 3.25 10.78
CA ALA A 113 12.27 4.60 10.52
C ALA A 113 12.75 5.06 9.14
N GLN A 114 11.93 5.85 8.46
CA GLN A 114 12.36 6.49 7.22
C GLN A 114 13.49 7.49 7.51
N VAL A 115 14.52 7.51 6.66
CA VAL A 115 15.58 8.54 6.65
C VAL A 115 15.16 9.72 5.80
#